data_AF-A0A9D9M930-F1
#
_entry.id   AF-A0A9D9M930-F1
#
_cell.length_a   1.000
_cell.length_b   1.000
_cell.length_c   1.000
_cell.angle_alpha   90.00
_cell.angle_beta   90.00
_cell.angle_gamma   90.00
#
_symmetry.space_group_name_H-M   'P 1'
#
loop_
_entity.id
_entity.type
_entity.pdbx_description
1 polymer ?
#
loop_
_entity_poly.entity_id
_entity_poly.type
_entity_poly.pdbx_seq_one_letter_code
_entity_poly.pdbx_strand_id
1 'polypeptide(L)'
;MKQLLVVFSILGTILLVGCRTAQVPSPDVQNIPQPKQTLAQKKASLKGKTQAASAVPEALGGLVKSDEWVIYKDKQQEEFKGHVSYDNGIYVFKSGYALSDRAQNTITASQNVYLKQQNPQGPTYQIQCDWGRYNYKTGKGTLKSTSKNPVRLNMQDATQTVTARAKQITFNTTTQIFILTGDVHATRTTPEGTQTMQADKATVKQLEDFVHLEGNAVLSDGEHTLQADTVIYDGAKNEARAFGARPLATGTTEQGTFAIIADSVSSDAQGTVVHLDGRVQGWLVSPEINNNKINKQF
;
A
#
# COMPACT_ATOMS: atom_id res chain seq x y z
N MET A 1 -22.59 -7.17 9.58
CA MET A 1 -21.14 -7.39 9.35
C MET A 1 -20.46 -6.03 9.10
N LYS A 2 -20.34 -5.14 10.11
CA LYS A 2 -19.86 -3.75 9.94
C LYS A 2 -18.35 -3.61 9.63
N GLN A 3 -17.58 -4.69 9.68
CA GLN A 3 -16.11 -4.66 9.62
C GLN A 3 -15.49 -5.16 8.30
N LEU A 4 -16.24 -5.76 7.38
CA LEU A 4 -15.73 -6.02 6.02
C LEU A 4 -15.59 -4.69 5.22
N LEU A 5 -16.23 -3.62 5.71
CA LEU A 5 -16.34 -2.31 5.07
C LEU A 5 -15.11 -1.39 5.23
N VAL A 6 -14.10 -1.80 6.01
CA VAL A 6 -12.91 -0.97 6.35
C VAL A 6 -11.62 -1.54 5.72
N VAL A 7 -11.73 -2.60 4.91
CA VAL A 7 -10.60 -3.49 4.60
C VAL A 7 -9.56 -2.90 3.64
N PHE A 8 -9.72 -1.68 3.11
CA PHE A 8 -8.89 -1.29 1.96
C PHE A 8 -8.33 0.14 1.94
N SER A 9 -8.33 0.91 3.04
CA SER A 9 -7.55 2.18 3.11
C SER A 9 -6.02 1.96 3.23
N ILE A 10 -5.53 0.89 2.64
CA ILE A 10 -4.26 0.25 2.89
C ILE A 10 -3.35 0.55 1.72
N LEU A 11 -2.23 1.23 1.97
CA LEU A 11 -1.23 1.78 1.05
C LEU A 11 -1.25 3.31 0.88
N GLY A 12 -2.33 4.02 1.22
CA GLY A 12 -2.47 5.49 1.08
C GLY A 12 -1.39 6.33 1.75
N THR A 13 -0.83 5.78 2.82
CA THR A 13 0.16 6.41 3.68
C THR A 13 1.52 5.74 3.56
N ILE A 14 1.65 4.73 2.69
CA ILE A 14 2.92 4.06 2.46
C ILE A 14 3.74 5.00 1.60
N LEU A 15 4.59 5.74 2.31
CA LEU A 15 5.47 6.77 1.82
C LEU A 15 4.71 8.10 1.57
N LEU A 16 4.42 8.86 2.63
CA LEU A 16 4.12 10.31 2.54
C LEU A 16 5.39 11.14 2.77
N VAL A 17 6.49 10.63 2.23
CA VAL A 17 7.84 11.11 2.50
C VAL A 17 8.28 11.95 1.32
N GLY A 18 8.45 13.25 1.56
CA GLY A 18 8.82 14.27 0.57
C GLY A 18 7.62 15.08 0.08
N CYS A 19 7.66 16.40 0.34
CA CYS A 19 6.67 17.44 0.01
C CYS A 19 5.47 17.61 0.94
N ARG A 20 5.69 18.35 2.04
CA ARG A 20 4.69 19.33 2.48
C ARG A 20 4.77 20.55 1.55
N THR A 21 3.84 20.67 0.61
CA THR A 21 3.50 21.97 0.01
C THR A 21 2.95 22.87 1.11
N ALA A 22 3.45 24.10 1.17
CA ALA A 22 3.00 25.12 2.12
C ALA A 22 1.47 25.26 2.10
N GLN A 23 0.83 25.15 3.26
CA GLN A 23 -0.58 25.53 3.40
C GLN A 23 -0.70 27.04 3.16
N VAL A 24 -1.27 27.40 2.00
CA VAL A 24 -1.81 28.74 1.78
C VAL A 24 -3.11 28.83 2.59
N PRO A 25 -3.28 29.81 3.49
CA PRO A 25 -4.55 30.00 4.19
C PRO A 25 -5.62 30.41 3.16
N SER A 26 -6.68 29.61 3.05
CA SER A 26 -7.86 29.98 2.26
C SER A 26 -8.55 31.21 2.87
N PRO A 27 -8.99 32.19 2.06
CA PRO A 27 -9.83 33.27 2.55
C PRO A 27 -11.21 32.75 2.95
N ASP A 28 -11.74 33.32 4.04
CA ASP A 28 -13.11 33.15 4.52
C ASP A 28 -14.13 33.41 3.40
N VAL A 29 -14.95 32.39 3.09
CA VAL A 29 -16.15 32.56 2.28
C VAL A 29 -17.37 32.30 3.17
N GLN A 30 -17.89 33.40 3.71
CA GLN A 30 -19.23 33.46 4.29
C GLN A 30 -20.30 33.44 3.19
N ASN A 31 -21.40 32.72 3.47
CA ASN A 31 -22.75 32.84 2.89
C ASN A 31 -23.00 32.46 1.41
N ILE A 32 -23.59 31.27 1.20
CA ILE A 32 -24.60 31.03 0.14
C ILE A 32 -25.74 30.13 0.70
N PRO A 33 -27.04 30.40 0.44
CA PRO A 33 -28.17 29.75 1.12
C PRO A 33 -28.62 28.43 0.46
N GLN A 34 -29.20 27.53 1.26
CA GLN A 34 -29.73 26.22 0.81
C GLN A 34 -31.19 26.27 0.32
N PRO A 35 -31.57 25.49 -0.71
CA PRO A 35 -32.95 25.14 -1.00
C PRO A 35 -33.43 23.95 -0.15
N LYS A 36 -34.60 24.10 0.49
CA LYS A 36 -35.26 23.13 1.39
C LYS A 36 -35.86 21.94 0.62
N GLN A 37 -35.71 20.72 1.17
CA GLN A 37 -36.54 19.56 0.79
C GLN A 37 -37.91 19.63 1.48
N THR A 38 -39.00 19.22 0.80
CA THR A 38 -40.33 19.16 1.44
C THR A 38 -40.65 17.80 2.04
N LEU A 39 -41.25 17.82 3.23
CA LEU A 39 -41.59 16.65 4.07
C LEU A 39 -42.76 15.80 3.56
N ALA A 40 -43.53 16.26 2.57
CA ALA A 40 -44.70 15.55 2.05
C ALA A 40 -44.32 14.46 1.03
N GLN A 41 -43.28 14.72 0.23
CA GLN A 41 -42.90 13.87 -0.91
C GLN A 41 -42.15 12.59 -0.47
N LYS A 42 -41.46 12.62 0.68
CA LYS A 42 -40.81 11.43 1.27
C LYS A 42 -41.75 10.54 2.10
N LYS A 43 -42.90 11.05 2.58
CA LYS A 43 -43.84 10.29 3.42
C LYS A 43 -44.87 9.47 2.62
N ALA A 44 -45.12 9.80 1.36
CA ALA A 44 -46.14 9.13 0.54
C ALA A 44 -45.66 7.82 -0.12
N SER A 45 -44.36 7.69 -0.42
CA SER A 45 -43.82 6.48 -1.09
C SER A 45 -43.54 5.31 -0.13
N LEU A 46 -43.59 5.54 1.18
CA LEU A 46 -43.22 4.56 2.22
C LEU A 46 -44.40 3.92 2.97
N LYS A 47 -45.66 4.31 2.67
CA LYS A 47 -46.85 3.82 3.41
C LYS A 47 -47.66 2.73 2.70
N GLY A 48 -47.22 2.23 1.54
CA GLY A 48 -48.04 1.36 0.69
C GLY A 48 -47.74 -0.14 0.71
N LYS A 49 -46.61 -0.62 1.26
CA LYS A 49 -46.26 -2.06 1.19
C LYS A 49 -45.52 -2.55 2.43
N THR A 50 -46.31 -2.91 3.43
CA THR A 50 -45.97 -3.82 4.53
C THR A 50 -46.94 -5.00 4.33
N GLN A 51 -46.55 -6.25 4.07
CA GLN A 51 -45.84 -7.16 4.98
C GLN A 51 -45.39 -8.44 4.25
N ALA A 52 -44.39 -9.08 4.87
CA ALA A 52 -44.08 -10.52 4.86
C ALA A 52 -43.34 -11.11 3.65
N ALA A 53 -42.02 -10.92 3.62
CA ALA A 53 -41.11 -12.00 3.27
C ALA A 53 -39.92 -11.98 4.24
N SER A 54 -39.84 -13.06 5.01
CA SER A 54 -38.72 -13.61 5.78
C SER A 54 -37.46 -12.76 5.97
N ALA A 55 -37.06 -12.63 7.23
CA ALA A 55 -35.72 -12.20 7.64
C ALA A 55 -34.64 -13.03 6.93
N VAL A 56 -34.03 -12.46 5.89
CA VAL A 56 -32.71 -12.85 5.41
C VAL A 56 -31.74 -11.84 6.03
N PRO A 57 -30.69 -12.27 6.75
CA PRO A 57 -29.70 -11.35 7.29
C PRO A 57 -29.08 -10.52 6.17
N GLU A 58 -28.61 -9.33 6.51
CA GLU A 58 -27.82 -8.43 5.67
C GLU A 58 -26.45 -9.08 5.32
N ALA A 59 -26.51 -10.15 4.53
CA ALA A 59 -25.42 -10.62 3.70
C ALA A 59 -25.12 -9.50 2.70
N LEU A 60 -23.82 -9.24 2.47
CA LEU A 60 -23.25 -8.40 1.41
C LEU A 60 -24.34 -7.72 0.55
N GLY A 61 -24.56 -6.42 0.71
CA GLY A 61 -25.62 -5.69 -0.03
C GLY A 61 -25.45 -5.64 -1.56
N GLY A 62 -24.63 -6.50 -2.15
CA GLY A 62 -24.56 -6.78 -3.57
C GLY A 62 -24.66 -8.30 -3.82
N LEU A 63 -25.27 -8.67 -4.94
CA LEU A 63 -25.44 -10.06 -5.34
C LEU A 63 -24.08 -10.64 -5.79
N VAL A 64 -23.62 -11.70 -5.12
CA VAL A 64 -22.49 -12.51 -5.61
C VAL A 64 -23.00 -13.36 -6.77
N LYS A 65 -22.28 -13.35 -7.88
CA LYS A 65 -22.56 -14.18 -9.06
C LYS A 65 -21.50 -15.27 -9.17
N SER A 66 -21.90 -16.48 -9.52
CA SER A 66 -21.02 -17.61 -9.84
C SER A 66 -21.74 -18.59 -10.76
N ASP A 67 -20.98 -19.50 -11.39
CA ASP A 67 -21.55 -20.57 -12.22
C ASP A 67 -22.23 -21.63 -11.36
N GLU A 68 -21.62 -21.94 -10.21
CA GLU A 68 -22.15 -22.87 -9.21
C GLU A 68 -22.09 -22.24 -7.81
N TRP A 69 -23.12 -22.49 -7.01
CA TRP A 69 -23.18 -22.10 -5.59
C TRP A 69 -23.68 -23.28 -4.75
N VAL A 70 -22.83 -23.76 -3.84
CA VAL A 70 -23.14 -24.87 -2.94
C VAL A 70 -23.12 -24.39 -1.49
N ILE A 71 -24.20 -24.70 -0.76
CA ILE A 71 -24.35 -24.34 0.66
C ILE A 71 -24.22 -25.60 1.50
N TYR A 72 -23.17 -25.68 2.30
CA TYR A 72 -22.97 -26.74 3.29
C TYR A 72 -23.43 -26.26 4.67
N LYS A 73 -24.70 -26.47 4.97
CA LYS A 73 -25.32 -25.99 6.22
C LYS A 73 -24.60 -26.47 7.48
N ASP A 74 -24.28 -27.76 7.54
CA ASP A 74 -23.65 -28.38 8.73
C ASP A 74 -22.25 -27.83 8.99
N LYS A 75 -21.53 -27.44 7.93
CA LYS A 75 -20.19 -26.85 8.01
C LYS A 75 -20.23 -25.32 8.14
N GLN A 76 -21.40 -24.70 8.00
CA GLN A 76 -21.57 -23.25 7.89
C GLN A 76 -20.72 -22.65 6.75
N GLN A 77 -20.65 -23.36 5.63
CA GLN A 77 -19.84 -22.99 4.48
C GLN A 77 -20.70 -22.67 3.26
N GLU A 78 -20.26 -21.70 2.47
CA GLU A 78 -20.81 -21.35 1.17
C GLU A 78 -19.68 -21.34 0.15
N GLU A 79 -19.78 -22.22 -0.84
CA GLU A 79 -18.78 -22.44 -1.88
C GLU A 79 -19.30 -21.91 -3.21
N PHE A 80 -18.49 -21.10 -3.88
CA PHE A 80 -18.77 -20.49 -5.18
C PHE A 80 -17.72 -20.94 -6.17
N LYS A 81 -18.15 -21.52 -7.30
CA LYS A 81 -17.24 -22.01 -8.35
C LYS A 81 -17.59 -21.40 -9.69
N GLY A 82 -16.56 -21.07 -10.46
CA GLY A 82 -16.69 -20.52 -11.80
C GLY A 82 -17.13 -19.06 -11.79
N HIS A 83 -16.38 -18.20 -12.50
CA HIS A 83 -16.67 -16.78 -12.72
C HIS A 83 -17.22 -16.02 -11.50
N VAL A 84 -16.68 -16.29 -10.31
CA VAL A 84 -17.13 -15.69 -9.07
C VAL A 84 -16.89 -14.19 -9.14
N SER A 85 -17.95 -13.39 -9.01
CA SER A 85 -17.87 -11.94 -9.08
C SER A 85 -18.81 -11.25 -8.10
N TYR A 86 -18.33 -10.12 -7.60
CA TYR A 86 -19.10 -9.19 -6.78
C TYR A 86 -18.73 -7.77 -7.21
N ASP A 87 -19.74 -6.93 -7.38
CA ASP A 87 -19.55 -5.52 -7.69
C ASP A 87 -20.69 -4.72 -7.04
N ASN A 88 -20.34 -3.71 -6.26
CA ASN A 88 -21.30 -2.77 -5.67
C ASN A 88 -20.96 -1.30 -5.99
N GLY A 89 -20.12 -1.05 -7.00
CA GLY A 89 -19.62 0.28 -7.38
C GLY A 89 -18.47 0.81 -6.54
N ILE A 90 -18.35 0.40 -5.27
CA ILE A 90 -17.23 0.73 -4.38
C ILE A 90 -16.20 -0.39 -4.39
N TYR A 91 -16.66 -1.63 -4.34
CA TYR A 91 -15.82 -2.82 -4.29
C TYR A 91 -16.10 -3.70 -5.49
N VAL A 92 -15.03 -4.19 -6.10
CA VAL A 92 -15.06 -5.23 -7.13
C VAL A 92 -14.23 -6.40 -6.65
N PHE A 93 -14.80 -7.59 -6.73
CA PHE A 93 -14.11 -8.86 -6.47
C PHE A 93 -14.36 -9.81 -7.63
N LYS A 94 -13.30 -10.49 -8.08
CA LYS A 94 -13.37 -11.54 -9.10
C LYS A 94 -12.45 -12.69 -8.73
N SER A 95 -12.87 -13.92 -9.00
CA SER A 95 -12.05 -15.13 -8.85
C SER A 95 -12.68 -16.32 -9.59
N GLY A 96 -11.94 -17.40 -9.82
CA GLY A 96 -12.52 -18.67 -10.30
C GLY A 96 -13.16 -19.48 -9.18
N TYR A 97 -12.78 -19.22 -7.93
CA TYR A 97 -13.28 -19.94 -6.76
C TYR A 97 -13.30 -19.06 -5.52
N ALA A 98 -14.36 -19.15 -4.72
CA ALA A 98 -14.43 -18.57 -3.39
C ALA A 98 -15.14 -19.48 -2.38
N LEU A 99 -14.67 -19.46 -1.14
CA LEU A 99 -15.24 -20.17 0.00
C LEU A 99 -15.44 -19.21 1.16
N SER A 100 -16.68 -19.05 1.60
CA SER A 100 -17.02 -18.39 2.85
C SER A 100 -17.20 -19.45 3.93
N ASP A 101 -16.32 -19.47 4.92
CA ASP A 101 -16.39 -20.36 6.08
C ASP A 101 -16.72 -19.54 7.33
N ARG A 102 -17.99 -19.57 7.73
CA ARG A 102 -18.49 -18.78 8.87
C ARG A 102 -18.04 -19.35 10.21
N ALA A 103 -17.88 -20.67 10.31
CA ALA A 103 -17.39 -21.31 11.53
C ALA A 103 -15.97 -20.84 11.87
N GLN A 104 -15.12 -20.72 10.85
CA GLN A 104 -13.74 -20.25 11.01
C GLN A 104 -13.58 -18.73 10.90
N ASN A 105 -14.65 -18.02 10.54
CA ASN A 105 -14.62 -16.59 10.23
C ASN A 105 -13.67 -16.23 9.10
N THR A 106 -13.60 -17.06 8.05
CA THR A 106 -12.67 -16.87 6.94
C THR A 106 -13.35 -16.82 5.60
N ILE A 107 -12.80 -16.00 4.71
CA ILE A 107 -13.06 -16.07 3.27
C ILE A 107 -11.76 -16.52 2.60
N THR A 108 -11.86 -17.50 1.71
CA THR A 108 -10.75 -17.95 0.86
C THR A 108 -11.14 -17.76 -0.59
N ALA A 109 -10.24 -17.28 -1.42
CA ALA A 109 -10.44 -17.13 -2.86
C ALA A 109 -9.23 -17.68 -3.61
N SER A 110 -9.45 -18.22 -4.80
CA SER A 110 -8.37 -18.70 -5.65
C SER A 110 -8.71 -18.61 -7.14
N GLN A 111 -7.70 -18.83 -7.98
CA GLN A 111 -7.77 -18.78 -9.45
C GLN A 111 -8.02 -17.34 -9.95
N ASN A 112 -6.94 -16.58 -10.16
CA ASN A 112 -6.99 -15.19 -10.65
C ASN A 112 -7.83 -14.25 -9.76
N VAL A 113 -7.49 -14.20 -8.48
CA VAL A 113 -8.14 -13.32 -7.51
C VAL A 113 -7.82 -11.87 -7.86
N TYR A 114 -8.87 -11.09 -8.10
CA TYR A 114 -8.81 -9.65 -8.28
C TYR A 114 -9.71 -8.96 -7.25
N LEU A 115 -9.16 -7.96 -6.58
CA LEU A 115 -9.88 -7.10 -5.66
C LEU A 115 -9.64 -5.66 -6.08
N LYS A 116 -10.70 -4.84 -6.06
CA LYS A 116 -10.60 -3.39 -6.19
C LYS A 116 -11.48 -2.73 -5.15
N GLN A 117 -10.97 -1.68 -4.51
CA GLN A 117 -11.77 -0.70 -3.78
C GLN A 117 -11.61 0.65 -4.47
N GLN A 118 -12.73 1.34 -4.68
CA GLN A 118 -12.79 2.69 -5.21
C GLN A 118 -13.50 3.58 -4.18
N ASN A 119 -12.74 4.49 -3.57
CA ASN A 119 -13.32 5.53 -2.73
C ASN A 119 -13.56 6.78 -3.61
N PRO A 120 -14.79 7.31 -3.75
CA PRO A 120 -15.07 8.46 -4.61
C PRO A 120 -14.23 9.71 -4.32
N GLN A 121 -13.78 9.86 -3.08
CA GLN A 121 -12.93 10.99 -2.65
C GLN A 121 -11.55 10.54 -2.16
N GLY A 122 -11.19 9.28 -2.40
CA GLY A 122 -9.98 8.70 -1.84
C GLY A 122 -9.20 7.84 -2.84
N PRO A 123 -8.11 7.25 -2.38
CA PRO A 123 -7.34 6.30 -3.18
C PRO A 123 -8.20 5.16 -3.71
N THR A 124 -7.86 4.73 -4.93
CA THR A 124 -8.28 3.45 -5.50
C THR A 124 -7.20 2.42 -5.18
N TYR A 125 -7.64 1.27 -4.70
CA TYR A 125 -6.77 0.15 -4.35
C TYR A 125 -7.11 -1.04 -5.24
N GLN A 126 -6.10 -1.74 -5.72
CA GLN A 126 -6.24 -2.93 -6.53
C GLN A 126 -5.25 -4.00 -6.09
N ILE A 127 -5.72 -5.25 -6.05
CA ILE A 127 -4.91 -6.42 -5.71
C ILE A 127 -5.15 -7.49 -6.77
N GLN A 128 -4.06 -8.10 -7.22
CA GLN A 128 -4.08 -9.28 -8.08
C GLN A 128 -3.22 -10.37 -7.46
N CYS A 129 -3.77 -11.58 -7.31
CA CYS A 129 -3.04 -12.74 -6.81
C CYS A 129 -3.69 -14.06 -7.27
N ASP A 130 -3.01 -15.18 -7.04
CA ASP A 130 -3.56 -16.50 -7.38
C ASP A 130 -4.45 -17.05 -6.26
N TRP A 131 -4.15 -16.69 -5.02
CA TRP A 131 -4.82 -17.18 -3.83
C TRP A 131 -4.83 -16.12 -2.73
N GLY A 132 -5.95 -16.02 -2.02
CA GLY A 132 -6.09 -15.15 -0.86
C GLY A 132 -6.94 -15.79 0.23
N ARG A 133 -6.58 -15.53 1.49
CA ARG A 133 -7.40 -15.88 2.66
C ARG A 133 -7.46 -14.71 3.62
N TYR A 134 -8.65 -14.42 4.13
CA TYR A 134 -8.88 -13.34 5.08
C TYR A 134 -9.76 -13.83 6.23
N ASN A 135 -9.34 -13.57 7.46
CA ASN A 135 -10.12 -13.81 8.66
C ASN A 135 -10.77 -12.51 9.12
N TYR A 136 -12.07 -12.37 8.88
CA TYR A 136 -12.79 -11.12 9.14
C TYR A 136 -13.05 -10.84 10.63
N LYS A 137 -12.81 -11.81 11.52
CA LYS A 137 -12.88 -11.61 12.98
C LYS A 137 -11.58 -11.05 13.54
N THR A 138 -10.44 -11.47 13.02
CA THR A 138 -9.11 -11.08 13.52
C THR A 138 -8.44 -9.99 12.70
N GLY A 139 -8.98 -9.67 11.51
CA GLY A 139 -8.36 -8.72 10.58
C GLY A 139 -7.11 -9.27 9.88
N LYS A 140 -6.74 -10.53 10.11
CA LYS A 140 -5.53 -11.14 9.54
C LYS A 140 -5.81 -11.77 8.19
N GLY A 141 -4.88 -11.66 7.27
CA GLY A 141 -4.98 -12.33 5.97
C GLY A 141 -3.64 -12.62 5.32
N THR A 142 -3.72 -13.34 4.22
CA THR A 142 -2.57 -13.75 3.42
C THR A 142 -2.96 -13.79 1.95
N LEU A 143 -2.09 -13.23 1.11
CA LEU A 143 -2.16 -13.28 -0.35
C LEU A 143 -0.94 -14.04 -0.84
N LYS A 144 -1.12 -14.92 -1.82
CA LYS A 144 -0.05 -15.71 -2.41
C LYS A 144 -0.16 -15.75 -3.92
N SER A 145 1.01 -15.79 -4.53
CA SER A 145 1.20 -16.25 -5.90
C SER A 145 1.60 -17.73 -5.86
N THR A 146 0.94 -18.55 -6.66
CA THR A 146 1.31 -19.95 -6.92
C THR A 146 1.85 -20.13 -8.34
N SER A 147 1.70 -19.11 -9.18
CA SER A 147 2.15 -19.07 -10.56
C SER A 147 3.46 -18.27 -10.72
N LYS A 148 3.86 -18.02 -11.96
CA LYS A 148 4.98 -17.12 -12.26
C LYS A 148 4.66 -15.65 -11.90
N ASN A 149 3.37 -15.28 -11.82
CA ASN A 149 2.93 -13.90 -11.64
C ASN A 149 2.88 -13.53 -10.15
N PRO A 150 3.64 -12.54 -9.65
CA PRO A 150 3.64 -12.19 -8.24
C PRO A 150 2.28 -11.65 -7.79
N VAL A 151 2.05 -11.61 -6.47
CA VAL A 151 1.00 -10.76 -5.90
C VAL A 151 1.31 -9.33 -6.30
N ARG A 152 0.35 -8.62 -6.89
CA ARG A 152 0.47 -7.20 -7.25
C ARG A 152 -0.51 -6.39 -6.43
N LEU A 153 0.00 -5.31 -5.88
CA LEU A 153 -0.75 -4.26 -5.21
C LEU A 153 -0.57 -2.99 -6.03
N ASN A 154 -1.66 -2.29 -6.29
CA ASN A 154 -1.64 -0.98 -6.89
C ASN A 154 -2.54 -0.07 -6.08
N MET A 155 -2.02 1.09 -5.73
CA MET A 155 -2.77 2.18 -5.17
C MET A 155 -2.59 3.40 -6.05
N GLN A 156 -3.69 4.10 -6.29
CA GLN A 156 -3.68 5.35 -7.01
C GLN A 156 -4.58 6.36 -6.30
N ASP A 157 -4.04 7.53 -5.97
CA ASP A 157 -4.83 8.71 -5.59
C ASP A 157 -4.58 9.87 -6.56
N ALA A 158 -5.02 11.08 -6.19
CA ALA A 158 -4.88 12.27 -7.03
C ALA A 158 -3.43 12.74 -7.22
N THR A 159 -2.52 12.31 -6.36
CA THR A 159 -1.16 12.82 -6.22
C THR A 159 -0.08 11.78 -6.49
N GLN A 160 -0.37 10.51 -6.25
CA GLN A 160 0.62 9.45 -6.30
C GLN A 160 0.04 8.14 -6.82
N THR A 161 0.90 7.37 -7.47
CA THR A 161 0.68 5.96 -7.77
C THR A 161 1.74 5.14 -7.06
N VAL A 162 1.31 4.13 -6.32
CA VAL A 162 2.18 3.18 -5.64
C VAL A 162 1.88 1.79 -6.18
N THR A 163 2.90 1.11 -6.69
CA THR A 163 2.80 -0.30 -7.04
C THR A 163 3.73 -1.12 -6.16
N ALA A 164 3.30 -2.30 -5.74
CA ALA A 164 4.15 -3.24 -5.02
C ALA A 164 3.90 -4.66 -5.53
N ARG A 165 4.95 -5.45 -5.59
CA ARG A 165 4.89 -6.87 -5.94
C ARG A 165 5.73 -7.71 -4.99
N ALA A 166 5.25 -8.91 -4.70
CA ALA A 166 5.92 -9.91 -3.88
C ALA A 166 5.35 -11.31 -4.16
N LYS A 167 6.03 -12.38 -3.74
CA LYS A 167 5.47 -13.75 -3.82
C LYS A 167 4.35 -13.98 -2.81
N GLN A 168 4.50 -13.44 -1.61
CA GLN A 168 3.51 -13.56 -0.54
C GLN A 168 3.39 -12.27 0.24
N ILE A 169 2.16 -11.94 0.63
CA ILE A 169 1.84 -10.80 1.49
C ILE A 169 1.00 -11.28 2.65
N THR A 170 1.49 -11.15 3.88
CA THR A 170 0.66 -11.32 5.08
C THR A 170 0.28 -9.96 5.63
N PHE A 171 -0.93 -9.81 6.12
CA PHE A 171 -1.42 -8.53 6.59
C PHE A 171 -2.30 -8.66 7.83
N ASN A 172 -2.38 -7.58 8.58
CA ASN A 172 -3.32 -7.39 9.67
C ASN A 172 -3.97 -6.02 9.53
N THR A 173 -5.26 -5.97 9.23
CA THR A 173 -6.01 -4.73 9.02
C THR A 173 -6.28 -3.97 10.31
N THR A 174 -6.25 -4.64 11.47
CA THR A 174 -6.42 -4.00 12.77
C THR A 174 -5.17 -3.23 13.18
N THR A 175 -3.99 -3.83 13.00
CA THR A 175 -2.71 -3.17 13.31
C THR A 175 -2.11 -2.41 12.12
N GLN A 176 -2.70 -2.56 10.94
CA GLN A 176 -2.20 -2.04 9.65
C GLN A 176 -0.72 -2.39 9.40
N ILE A 177 -0.39 -3.65 9.66
CA ILE A 177 0.95 -4.19 9.41
C ILE A 177 0.88 -5.11 8.19
N PHE A 178 1.82 -4.91 7.28
CA PHE A 178 1.99 -5.68 6.05
C PHE A 178 3.39 -6.24 6.01
N ILE A 179 3.52 -7.51 5.65
CA ILE A 179 4.80 -8.18 5.47
C ILE A 179 4.78 -8.79 4.08
N LEU A 180 5.60 -8.24 3.19
CA LEU A 180 5.82 -8.69 1.84
C LEU A 180 7.07 -9.56 1.83
N THR A 181 7.04 -10.68 1.12
CA THR A 181 8.14 -11.66 1.09
C THR A 181 8.31 -12.28 -0.29
N GLY A 182 9.55 -12.55 -0.67
CA GLY A 182 9.95 -13.18 -1.92
C GLY A 182 9.97 -12.17 -3.06
N ASP A 183 11.15 -11.62 -3.34
CA ASP A 183 11.42 -10.64 -4.39
C ASP A 183 10.50 -9.42 -4.31
N VAL A 184 10.55 -8.73 -3.19
CA VAL A 184 9.76 -7.51 -2.99
C VAL A 184 10.29 -6.43 -3.91
N HIS A 185 9.38 -5.83 -4.66
CA HIS A 185 9.67 -4.65 -5.46
C HIS A 185 8.50 -3.69 -5.36
N ALA A 186 8.77 -2.44 -5.06
CA ALA A 186 7.77 -1.40 -5.00
C ALA A 186 8.24 -0.15 -5.73
N THR A 187 7.29 0.57 -6.31
CA THR A 187 7.53 1.85 -7.00
C THR A 187 6.52 2.88 -6.53
N ARG A 188 6.94 4.13 -6.41
CA ARG A 188 6.08 5.27 -6.10
C ARG A 188 6.43 6.44 -7.02
N THR A 189 5.41 7.13 -7.51
CA THR A 189 5.59 8.44 -8.15
C THR A 189 5.62 9.54 -7.08
N THR A 190 6.64 10.38 -7.11
CA THR A 190 6.79 11.61 -6.30
C THR A 190 6.92 12.83 -7.22
N PRO A 191 6.81 14.07 -6.70
CA PRO A 191 7.07 15.27 -7.49
C PRO A 191 8.47 15.31 -8.11
N GLU A 192 9.46 14.70 -7.45
CA GLU A 192 10.87 14.64 -7.87
C GLU A 192 11.17 13.52 -8.88
N GLY A 193 10.27 12.55 -9.03
CA GLY A 193 10.45 11.43 -9.95
C GLY A 193 9.85 10.12 -9.45
N THR A 194 10.36 9.01 -9.96
CA THR A 194 9.93 7.68 -9.49
C THR A 194 10.93 7.15 -8.48
N GLN A 195 10.43 6.82 -7.30
CA GLN A 195 11.18 6.08 -6.29
C GLN A 195 10.91 4.59 -6.41
N THR A 196 11.94 3.79 -6.21
CA THR A 196 11.88 2.33 -6.25
C THR A 196 12.51 1.73 -5.00
N MET A 197 11.94 0.62 -4.56
CA MET A 197 12.41 -0.16 -3.42
C MET A 197 12.47 -1.62 -3.81
N GLN A 198 13.53 -2.31 -3.42
CA GLN A 198 13.73 -3.74 -3.62
C GLN A 198 14.26 -4.38 -2.35
N ALA A 199 13.81 -5.60 -2.03
CA ALA A 199 14.30 -6.38 -0.90
C ALA A 199 13.81 -7.84 -0.99
N ASP A 200 14.39 -8.74 -0.20
CA ASP A 200 13.85 -10.10 -0.02
C ASP A 200 12.56 -10.09 0.82
N LYS A 201 12.49 -9.15 1.78
CA LYS A 201 11.35 -8.93 2.65
C LYS A 201 11.16 -7.44 2.94
N ALA A 202 9.90 -7.01 3.00
CA ALA A 202 9.54 -5.68 3.46
C ALA A 202 8.45 -5.77 4.54
N THR A 203 8.69 -5.14 5.68
CA THR A 203 7.69 -4.93 6.73
C THR A 203 7.25 -3.47 6.70
N VAL A 204 5.96 -3.24 6.51
CA VAL A 204 5.35 -1.91 6.53
C VAL A 204 4.41 -1.83 7.71
N LYS A 205 4.58 -0.82 8.55
CA LYS A 205 3.64 -0.48 9.61
C LYS A 205 3.01 0.87 9.31
N GLN A 206 1.81 0.84 8.75
CA GLN A 206 1.18 2.04 8.18
C GLN A 206 0.87 3.09 9.25
N LEU A 207 0.40 2.68 10.42
CA LEU A 207 0.09 3.61 11.53
C LEU A 207 1.33 4.30 12.11
N GLU A 208 2.51 3.72 11.93
CA GLU A 208 3.78 4.24 12.44
C GLU A 208 4.57 4.99 11.35
N ASP A 209 4.06 5.06 10.11
CA ASP A 209 4.79 5.53 8.92
C ASP A 209 6.20 4.90 8.84
N PHE A 210 6.26 3.59 9.00
CA PHE A 210 7.51 2.86 9.17
C PHE A 210 7.66 1.77 8.10
N VAL A 211 8.83 1.71 7.48
CA VAL A 211 9.20 0.69 6.49
C VAL A 211 10.52 0.06 6.90
N HIS A 212 10.59 -1.27 6.84
CA HIS A 212 11.80 -2.03 7.11
C HIS A 212 12.02 -3.03 5.97
N LEU A 213 13.07 -2.79 5.19
CA LEU A 213 13.53 -3.62 4.08
C LEU A 213 14.67 -4.51 4.57
N GLU A 214 14.57 -5.80 4.31
CA GLU A 214 15.51 -6.82 4.77
C GLU A 214 15.93 -7.71 3.59
N GLY A 215 17.24 -7.95 3.46
CA GLY A 215 17.85 -8.80 2.44
C GLY A 215 18.00 -8.09 1.10
N ASN A 216 19.25 -7.81 0.69
CA ASN A 216 19.58 -7.12 -0.56
C ASN A 216 18.73 -5.85 -0.78
N ALA A 217 18.56 -5.06 0.28
CA ALA A 217 17.71 -3.89 0.28
C ALA A 217 18.31 -2.80 -0.63
N VAL A 218 17.51 -2.32 -1.58
CA VAL A 218 17.86 -1.23 -2.48
C VAL A 218 16.75 -0.19 -2.45
N LEU A 219 17.10 1.05 -2.17
CA LEU A 219 16.25 2.23 -2.33
C LEU A 219 16.87 3.10 -3.43
N SER A 220 16.09 3.51 -4.42
CA SER A 220 16.59 4.37 -5.49
C SER A 220 15.55 5.39 -5.90
N ASP A 221 16.00 6.58 -6.24
CA ASP A 221 15.25 7.54 -7.04
C ASP A 221 15.97 7.74 -8.40
N GLY A 222 15.60 8.79 -9.14
CA GLY A 222 16.20 9.08 -10.45
C GLY A 222 17.67 9.52 -10.40
N GLU A 223 18.15 9.96 -9.23
CA GLU A 223 19.46 10.59 -9.05
C GLU A 223 20.35 9.86 -8.04
N HIS A 224 19.75 9.10 -7.12
CA HIS A 224 20.39 8.47 -5.98
C HIS A 224 20.00 7.00 -5.83
N THR A 225 20.93 6.20 -5.32
CA THR A 225 20.72 4.80 -4.95
C THR A 225 21.42 4.51 -3.63
N LEU A 226 20.72 3.80 -2.74
CA LEU A 226 21.21 3.28 -1.47
C LEU A 226 20.99 1.77 -1.43
N GLN A 227 22.08 1.01 -1.31
CA GLN A 227 22.08 -0.44 -1.23
C GLN A 227 22.65 -0.89 0.12
N ALA A 228 21.99 -1.84 0.79
CA ALA A 228 22.44 -2.44 2.06
C ALA A 228 21.79 -3.81 2.31
N ASP A 229 22.18 -4.50 3.38
CA ASP A 229 21.40 -5.67 3.84
C ASP A 229 20.06 -5.24 4.44
N THR A 230 20.03 -4.09 5.10
CA THR A 230 18.86 -3.57 5.79
C THR A 230 18.73 -2.08 5.56
N VAL A 231 17.51 -1.66 5.21
CA VAL A 231 17.13 -0.24 5.13
C VAL A 231 15.87 -0.05 5.98
N ILE A 232 15.92 0.89 6.90
CA ILE A 232 14.80 1.30 7.73
C ILE A 232 14.44 2.73 7.35
N TYR A 233 13.15 2.99 7.24
CA TYR A 233 12.59 4.32 7.16
C TYR A 233 11.64 4.53 8.34
N ASP A 234 11.86 5.61 9.09
CA ASP A 234 11.04 6.06 10.22
C ASP A 234 10.45 7.43 9.88
N GLY A 235 9.19 7.46 9.46
CA GLY A 235 8.53 8.68 9.01
C GLY A 235 8.14 9.64 10.12
N ALA A 236 8.03 9.16 11.36
CA ALA A 236 7.88 10.04 12.51
C ALA A 236 9.13 10.90 12.74
N LYS A 237 10.31 10.37 12.39
CA LYS A 237 11.60 11.07 12.47
C LYS A 237 12.05 11.66 11.14
N ASN A 238 11.36 11.35 10.04
CA ASN A 238 11.75 11.74 8.69
C ASN A 238 13.20 11.28 8.38
N GLU A 239 13.55 10.07 8.81
CA GLU A 239 14.91 9.52 8.75
C GLU A 239 14.92 8.15 8.07
N ALA A 240 15.85 7.97 7.12
CA ALA A 240 16.22 6.68 6.56
C ALA A 240 17.57 6.24 7.13
N ARG A 241 17.72 4.96 7.45
CA ARG A 241 18.96 4.36 7.93
C ARG A 241 19.22 3.04 7.22
N ALA A 242 20.42 2.91 6.68
CA ALA A 242 20.92 1.70 6.05
C ALA A 242 22.12 1.13 6.82
N PHE A 243 22.16 -0.19 6.95
CA PHE A 243 23.23 -0.93 7.64
C PHE A 243 23.29 -2.40 7.19
N GLY A 244 24.39 -3.07 7.55
CA GLY A 244 24.70 -4.42 7.09
C GLY A 244 25.32 -4.45 5.68
N ALA A 245 26.13 -5.48 5.42
CA ALA A 245 26.98 -5.66 4.22
C ALA A 245 27.82 -4.44 3.78
N ARG A 246 28.02 -3.43 4.66
CA ARG A 246 28.59 -2.11 4.35
C ARG A 246 27.76 -1.37 3.29
N PRO A 247 26.77 -0.56 3.69
CA PRO A 247 25.90 0.14 2.74
C PRO A 247 26.68 0.94 1.70
N LEU A 248 26.20 0.91 0.47
CA LEU A 248 26.69 1.68 -0.67
C LEU A 248 25.67 2.76 -1.03
N ALA A 249 26.07 4.02 -0.91
CA ALA A 249 25.32 5.17 -1.38
C ALA A 249 25.98 5.72 -2.65
N THR A 250 25.22 5.88 -3.72
CA THR A 250 25.67 6.48 -4.97
C THR A 250 24.67 7.53 -5.42
N GLY A 251 25.13 8.57 -6.10
CA GLY A 251 24.21 9.51 -6.72
C GLY A 251 24.87 10.69 -7.40
N THR A 252 24.04 11.53 -8.00
CA THR A 252 24.43 12.79 -8.61
C THR A 252 23.59 13.91 -8.04
N THR A 253 24.23 14.97 -7.55
CA THR A 253 23.60 16.20 -7.07
C THR A 253 24.08 17.39 -7.90
N GLU A 254 23.51 18.57 -7.68
CA GLU A 254 24.03 19.83 -8.23
C GLU A 254 25.52 20.06 -7.88
N GLN A 255 25.97 19.53 -6.75
CA GLN A 255 27.34 19.70 -6.28
C GLN A 255 28.30 18.69 -6.91
N GLY A 256 27.83 17.55 -7.42
CA GLY A 256 28.69 16.53 -8.02
C GLY A 256 28.15 15.11 -7.97
N THR A 257 28.98 14.15 -8.37
CA THR A 257 28.66 12.72 -8.37
C THR A 257 29.47 12.00 -7.30
N PHE A 258 28.86 11.05 -6.61
CA PHE A 258 29.51 10.31 -5.52
C PHE A 258 29.23 8.82 -5.54
N ALA A 259 30.16 8.06 -4.95
CA ALA A 259 29.95 6.69 -4.52
C ALA A 259 30.69 6.46 -3.20
N ILE A 260 29.94 6.10 -2.17
CA ILE A 260 30.42 6.03 -0.79
C ILE A 260 29.93 4.73 -0.15
N ILE A 261 30.85 4.00 0.47
CA ILE A 261 30.56 2.87 1.35
C ILE A 261 30.86 3.24 2.81
N ALA A 262 30.00 2.83 3.72
CA ALA A 262 30.17 3.06 5.17
C ALA A 262 29.79 1.80 5.97
N ASP A 263 29.97 1.79 7.29
CA ASP A 263 29.40 0.72 8.13
C ASP A 263 27.91 0.98 8.40
N SER A 264 27.52 2.25 8.49
CA SER A 264 26.11 2.68 8.36
C SER A 264 25.98 4.02 7.66
N VAL A 265 24.84 4.19 6.99
CA VAL A 265 24.45 5.44 6.33
C VAL A 265 23.09 5.84 6.90
N SER A 266 22.92 7.08 7.30
CA SER A 266 21.59 7.65 7.56
C SER A 266 21.39 8.93 6.78
N SER A 267 20.14 9.24 6.49
CA SER A 267 19.78 10.45 5.78
C SER A 267 18.40 10.92 6.20
N ASP A 268 18.14 12.22 6.04
CA ASP A 268 16.77 12.71 6.07
C ASP A 268 15.96 12.17 4.88
N ALA A 269 14.66 12.30 4.94
CA ALA A 269 13.75 11.91 3.86
C ALA A 269 14.04 12.56 2.50
N GLN A 270 14.71 13.70 2.49
CA GLN A 270 15.02 14.48 1.30
C GLN A 270 16.39 14.10 0.70
N GLY A 271 17.14 13.20 1.34
CA GLY A 271 18.50 12.88 0.91
C GLY A 271 19.48 14.04 1.07
N THR A 272 19.07 15.14 1.71
CA THR A 272 19.82 16.41 1.70
C THR A 272 20.98 16.36 2.68
N VAL A 273 20.76 15.76 3.85
CA VAL A 273 21.82 15.48 4.82
C VAL A 273 22.08 13.98 4.83
N VAL A 274 23.33 13.59 4.60
CA VAL A 274 23.79 12.21 4.69
C VAL A 274 24.83 12.11 5.80
N HIS A 275 24.57 11.26 6.77
CA HIS A 275 25.50 10.90 7.83
C HIS A 275 26.11 9.54 7.54
N LEU A 276 27.43 9.45 7.70
CA LEU A 276 28.22 8.26 7.42
C LEU A 276 29.00 7.90 8.69
N ASP A 277 28.80 6.69 9.18
CA ASP A 277 29.42 6.23 10.42
C ASP A 277 30.32 5.01 10.19
N GLY A 278 31.34 4.90 11.04
CA GLY A 278 32.32 3.82 11.03
C GLY A 278 33.36 3.97 9.91
N ARG A 279 33.66 2.87 9.22
CA ARG A 279 34.66 2.84 8.15
C ARG A 279 34.09 3.35 6.83
N VAL A 280 34.36 4.62 6.56
CA VAL A 280 33.94 5.30 5.33
C VAL A 280 35.02 5.22 4.26
N GLN A 281 34.65 4.81 3.05
CA GLN A 281 35.49 4.81 1.86
C GLN A 281 34.65 5.24 0.66
N GLY A 282 35.24 5.96 -0.29
CA GLY A 282 34.48 6.38 -1.46
C GLY A 282 35.21 7.43 -2.27
N TRP A 283 34.51 7.95 -3.26
CA TRP A 283 34.94 9.08 -4.06
C TRP A 283 33.77 10.05 -4.27
N LEU A 284 34.12 11.31 -4.44
CA LEU A 284 33.20 12.41 -4.73
C LEU A 284 33.88 13.28 -5.79
N VAL A 285 33.19 13.51 -6.90
CA VAL A 285 33.66 14.37 -7.99
C VAL A 285 32.73 15.57 -8.04
N SER A 286 33.28 16.75 -7.73
CA SER A 286 32.56 18.02 -7.70
C SER A 286 33.40 19.10 -8.37
N PRO A 287 32.82 19.98 -9.22
CA PRO A 287 33.52 21.14 -9.72
C PRO A 287 34.07 22.05 -8.61
N GLU A 288 33.34 22.20 -7.50
CA GLU A 288 33.77 23.02 -6.37
C GLU A 288 34.96 22.39 -5.64
N ILE A 289 34.91 21.08 -5.39
CA ILE A 289 36.02 20.34 -4.76
C ILE A 289 37.24 20.34 -5.69
N ASN A 290 37.05 20.09 -6.98
CA ASN A 290 38.13 20.06 -7.96
C ASN A 290 38.79 21.43 -8.14
N ASN A 291 38.02 22.52 -8.04
CA ASN A 291 38.54 23.89 -8.14
C ASN A 291 39.09 24.45 -6.83
N ASN A 292 38.97 23.71 -5.72
CA ASN A 292 39.51 24.13 -4.43
C ASN A 292 41.04 24.23 -4.47
N LYS A 293 41.59 25.27 -3.86
CA LYS A 293 43.03 25.62 -3.88
C LYS A 293 43.93 24.47 -3.39
N ILE A 294 43.42 23.58 -2.54
CA ILE A 294 44.15 22.40 -2.04
C ILE A 294 44.52 21.44 -3.17
N ASN A 295 43.67 21.29 -4.19
CA ASN A 295 43.94 20.40 -5.33
C ASN A 295 44.89 21.01 -6.37
N LYS A 296 45.25 22.30 -6.25
CA LYS A 296 46.27 22.95 -7.09
C LYS A 296 47.70 22.81 -6.55
N GLN A 297 47.87 22.13 -5.40
CA GLN A 297 49.17 21.93 -4.74
C GLN A 297 49.74 20.52 -4.93
N PHE A 298 49.05 19.68 -5.71
CA PHE A 298 49.46 18.37 -6.17
C PHE A 298 49.45 18.34 -7.70
#